data_AF-A0A412YRP8-F1
#
_entry.id   AF-A0A412YRP8-F1
#
_cell.length_a   1.000
_cell.length_b   1.000
_cell.length_c   1.000
_cell.angle_alpha   90.00
_cell.angle_beta   90.00
_cell.angle_gamma   90.00
#
_symmetry.space_group_name_H-M   'P 1'
#
loop_
_entity.id
_entity.type
_entity.pdbx_description
1 polymer ?
#
loop_
_entity_poly.entity_id
_entity_poly.type
_entity_poly.pdbx_seq_one_letter_code
_entity_poly.pdbx_strand_id
1 'polypeptide(L)'
;MQIVTTREFRANQKKYFEMAETETILISRRNAAPIMVCAVREGDFPSREELAAIQRGIEDIRNGNTFRMAKNESLDDFLNRIEGEGNV
;
A
#
# COMPACT_ATOMS: atom_id res chain seq x y z
N MET A 1 -16.93 -1.26 -11.33
CA MET A 1 -15.76 -0.71 -12.06
C MET A 1 -16.23 -0.21 -13.42
N GLN A 2 -16.06 1.08 -13.68
CA GLN A 2 -16.55 1.77 -14.88
C GLN A 2 -15.39 2.38 -15.66
N ILE A 3 -15.39 2.27 -16.99
CA ILE A 3 -14.38 2.90 -17.86
C ILE A 3 -15.05 4.03 -18.63
N VAL A 4 -14.51 5.24 -18.53
CA VAL A 4 -15.06 6.43 -19.19
C VAL A 4 -13.98 7.17 -19.95
N THR A 5 -14.38 7.94 -20.96
CA THR A 5 -13.45 8.83 -21.67
C THR A 5 -13.19 10.10 -20.88
N THR A 6 -12.06 10.76 -21.15
CA THR A 6 -11.78 12.08 -20.58
C THR A 6 -12.88 13.11 -20.92
N ARG A 7 -13.57 12.96 -22.07
CA ARG A 7 -14.67 13.84 -22.49
C ARG A 7 -15.91 13.62 -21.63
N GLU A 8 -16.32 12.37 -21.43
CA GLU A 8 -17.48 12.03 -20.60
C GLU A 8 -17.26 12.46 -19.15
N PHE A 9 -16.07 12.18 -18.61
CA PHE A 9 -15.72 12.56 -17.25
C PHE A 9 -15.85 14.07 -17.05
N ARG A 10 -15.29 14.89 -17.95
CA ARG A 10 -15.38 16.35 -17.87
C ARG A 10 -16.80 16.88 -17.95
N ALA A 11 -17.65 16.26 -18.77
CA ALA A 11 -19.03 16.69 -18.94
C ALA A 11 -19.92 16.35 -17.72
N ASN A 12 -19.56 15.33 -16.93
CA ASN A 12 -20.38 14.83 -15.82
C ASN A 12 -19.57 14.61 -14.52
N GLN A 13 -18.63 15.50 -14.20
CA GLN A 13 -17.66 15.29 -13.10
C GLN A 13 -18.32 14.94 -11.77
N LYS A 14 -19.36 15.69 -11.37
CA LYS A 14 -20.07 15.47 -10.10
C LYS A 14 -20.61 14.03 -9.99
N LYS A 15 -21.30 13.55 -11.03
CA LYS A 15 -21.82 12.17 -11.10
C LYS A 15 -20.72 11.13 -10.89
N TYR A 16 -19.56 11.35 -11.51
CA TYR A 16 -18.45 10.41 -11.40
C TYR A 16 -17.74 10.50 -10.04
N PHE A 17 -17.68 11.68 -9.39
CA PHE A 17 -17.17 11.75 -8.02
C PHE A 17 -18.10 11.05 -7.02
N GLU A 18 -19.42 11.24 -7.14
CA GLU A 18 -20.40 10.53 -6.31
C GLU A 18 -20.32 9.02 -6.54
N MET A 19 -20.16 8.58 -7.79
CA MET A 19 -19.96 7.17 -8.11
C MET A 19 -18.62 6.63 -7.58
N ALA A 20 -17.57 7.47 -7.50
CA ALA A 20 -16.26 7.08 -7.00
C ALA A 20 -16.25 6.72 -5.50
N GLU A 21 -17.27 7.14 -4.75
CA GLU A 21 -17.44 6.77 -3.33
C GLU A 21 -17.69 5.28 -3.12
N THR A 22 -18.36 4.65 -4.09
CA THR A 22 -18.77 3.24 -4.03
C THR A 22 -18.09 2.36 -5.08
N GLU A 23 -17.69 2.91 -6.22
CA GLU A 23 -17.10 2.18 -7.33
C GLU A 23 -15.83 2.81 -7.90
N THR A 24 -14.86 1.99 -8.29
CA THR A 24 -13.68 2.46 -9.04
C THR A 24 -14.03 2.89 -10.45
N ILE A 25 -13.55 4.07 -10.85
CA ILE A 25 -13.70 4.63 -12.20
C ILE A 25 -12.32 4.71 -12.86
N LEU A 26 -12.22 4.26 -14.11
CA LEU A 26 -11.03 4.39 -14.94
C LEU A 26 -11.28 5.39 -16.06
N ILE A 27 -10.54 6.49 -16.07
CA ILE A 27 -10.60 7.51 -17.11
C ILE A 27 -9.58 7.15 -18.19
N SER A 28 -10.07 6.65 -19.32
CA SER A 28 -9.29 6.46 -20.53
C SER A 28 -8.87 7.79 -21.13
N ARG A 29 -7.62 7.85 -21.60
CA ARG A 29 -6.98 9.06 -22.14
C ARG A 29 -6.36 8.75 -23.50
N ARG A 30 -6.49 9.69 -24.44
CA ARG A 30 -5.82 9.59 -25.74
C ARG A 30 -4.31 9.74 -25.53
N ASN A 31 -3.52 8.78 -25.99
CA ASN A 31 -2.05 8.79 -25.96
C ASN A 31 -1.43 8.92 -24.56
N ALA A 32 -2.14 8.49 -23.51
CA ALA A 32 -1.62 8.49 -22.14
C ALA A 32 -2.21 7.33 -21.34
N ALA A 33 -1.55 6.96 -20.23
CA ALA A 33 -2.06 5.95 -19.33
C ALA A 33 -3.44 6.37 -18.74
N PRO A 34 -4.36 5.42 -18.53
CA PRO A 34 -5.61 5.68 -17.82
C PRO A 34 -5.36 6.18 -16.39
N ILE A 35 -6.28 6.99 -15.88
CA ILE A 35 -6.27 7.45 -14.49
C ILE A 35 -7.38 6.75 -13.72
N MET A 36 -7.07 6.21 -12.55
CA MET A 36 -8.06 5.66 -11.64
C MET A 36 -8.58 6.74 -10.70
N VAL A 37 -9.90 6.80 -10.52
CA VAL A 37 -10.59 7.65 -9.55
C VAL A 37 -11.39 6.74 -8.62
N CYS A 38 -11.10 6.83 -7.34
CA CYS A 38 -11.81 6.16 -6.25
C CYS A 38 -11.77 7.05 -5.02
N ALA A 39 -12.78 6.94 -4.16
CA ALA A 39 -12.70 7.55 -2.85
C ALA A 39 -11.62 6.86 -2.03
N VAL A 40 -10.86 7.69 -1.34
CA VAL A 40 -9.82 7.28 -0.41
C VAL A 40 -10.46 7.04 0.95
N ARG A 41 -10.14 5.92 1.58
CA ARG A 41 -10.64 5.52 2.90
C ARG A 41 -9.51 5.56 3.92
N GLU A 42 -9.89 5.65 5.20
CA GLU A 42 -8.93 5.75 6.31
C GLU A 42 -7.94 4.57 6.35
N GLY A 43 -8.38 3.37 5.92
CA GLY A 43 -7.53 2.18 5.82
C GLY A 43 -6.71 2.05 4.53
N ASP A 44 -6.83 2.98 3.58
CA ASP A 44 -6.03 2.95 2.34
C ASP A 44 -4.61 3.48 2.56
N PHE A 45 -4.38 4.18 3.67
CA PHE A 45 -3.07 4.68 4.07
C PHE A 45 -2.63 4.05 5.38
N PRO A 46 -1.33 3.84 5.57
CA PRO A 46 -0.84 3.40 6.86
C PRO A 46 -1.10 4.49 7.92
N SER A 47 -1.47 4.07 9.12
CA SER A 47 -1.59 4.95 10.27
C SER A 47 -0.26 5.63 10.60
N ARG A 48 -0.28 6.63 11.48
CA ARG A 48 0.96 7.29 11.92
C ARG A 48 1.90 6.30 12.60
N GLU A 49 1.33 5.38 13.37
CA GLU A 49 2.05 4.29 14.05
C GLU A 49 2.68 3.33 13.05
N GLU A 50 1.92 2.92 12.01
CA GLU A 50 2.42 2.03 10.96
C GLU A 50 3.51 2.72 10.12
N LEU A 51 3.34 3.99 9.75
CA LEU A 51 4.39 4.76 9.06
C LEU A 51 5.66 4.87 9.89
N ALA A 52 5.54 5.11 11.21
CA ALA A 52 6.68 5.16 12.10
C ALA A 52 7.38 3.80 12.22
N ALA A 53 6.62 2.70 12.26
CA ALA A 53 7.16 1.35 12.28
C ALA A 53 7.89 1.00 10.97
N ILE A 54 7.32 1.36 9.81
CA ILE A 54 7.95 1.20 8.49
C ILE A 54 9.26 1.99 8.44
N GLN A 55 9.25 3.26 8.87
CA GLN A 55 10.44 4.11 8.86
C GLN A 55 11.55 3.52 9.75
N ARG A 56 11.20 3.04 10.94
CA ARG A 56 12.14 2.33 11.82
C ARG A 56 12.73 1.09 11.15
N GLY A 57 11.90 0.26 10.53
CA GLY A 57 12.35 -0.93 9.81
C GLY A 57 13.31 -0.60 8.66
N ILE A 58 13.08 0.50 7.93
CA ILE A 58 14.00 0.98 6.88
C ILE A 58 15.36 1.39 7.48
N GLU A 59 15.35 2.08 8.62
CA GLU A 59 16.58 2.47 9.32
C GLU A 59 17.34 1.26 9.85
N ASP A 60 16.64 0.28 10.41
CA ASP A 60 17.24 -0.96 10.91
C ASP A 60 17.92 -1.74 9.79
N ILE A 61 17.28 -1.85 8.61
CA ILE A 61 17.90 -2.47 7.43
C ILE A 61 19.16 -1.72 7.00
N ARG A 62 19.12 -0.39 6.97
CA ARG A 62 20.27 0.44 6.55
C ARG A 62 21.45 0.32 7.53
N ASN A 63 21.15 0.23 8.81
CA ASN A 63 22.17 0.14 9.86
C ASN A 63 22.66 -1.31 10.08
N GLY A 64 22.03 -2.29 9.43
CA GLY A 64 22.36 -3.70 9.62
C GLY A 64 21.79 -4.30 10.91
N ASN A 65 20.84 -3.61 11.56
CA ASN A 65 20.08 -4.09 12.73
C ASN A 65 19.02 -5.11 12.29
N THR A 66 19.45 -6.16 11.58
CA THR A 66 18.57 -7.17 11.00
C THR A 66 19.02 -8.55 11.38
N PHE A 67 18.08 -9.42 11.68
CA PHE A 67 18.33 -10.83 11.88
C PHE A 67 18.09 -11.60 10.58
N ARG A 68 18.92 -12.62 10.33
CA ARG A 68 18.80 -13.48 9.16
C ARG A 68 18.52 -14.91 9.61
N MET A 69 17.67 -15.59 8.84
CA MET A 69 17.47 -17.02 8.99
C MET A 69 18.73 -17.78 8.54
N ALA A 70 19.10 -18.80 9.29
CA ALA A 70 20.15 -19.72 8.89
C ALA A 70 19.67 -20.65 7.76
N LYS A 71 20.62 -21.28 7.07
CA LYS A 71 20.30 -22.22 5.99
C LYS A 71 19.56 -23.44 6.58
N ASN A 72 18.38 -23.74 6.03
CA ASN A 72 17.48 -24.82 6.48
C ASN A 72 16.86 -24.61 7.88
N GLU A 73 16.88 -23.38 8.41
CA GLU A 73 16.15 -23.02 9.63
C GLU A 73 14.65 -22.85 9.32
N SER A 74 13.77 -23.37 10.18
CA SER A 74 12.33 -23.12 10.06
C SER A 74 11.97 -21.73 10.61
N LEU A 75 10.79 -21.21 10.27
CA LEU A 75 10.33 -19.92 10.81
C LEU A 75 10.22 -19.98 12.34
N ASP A 76 9.69 -21.08 12.88
CA ASP A 76 9.52 -21.26 14.32
C ASP A 76 10.88 -21.34 15.03
N ASP A 77 11.85 -22.07 14.47
CA ASP A 77 13.21 -22.14 15.02
C ASP A 77 13.89 -20.77 15.04
N PHE A 78 13.72 -20.00 13.96
CA PHE A 78 14.22 -18.64 13.87
C PHE A 78 13.64 -17.74 14.96
N LEU A 79 12.31 -17.73 15.12
CA LEU A 79 11.64 -16.90 16.12
C LEU A 79 12.08 -17.27 17.54
N ASN A 80 12.10 -18.57 17.86
CA ASN A 80 12.55 -19.07 19.16
C ASN A 80 14.02 -18.70 19.44
N ARG A 81 14.88 -18.72 18.42
CA ARG A 81 16.29 -18.35 18.56
C ARG A 81 16.45 -16.86 18.84
N ILE A 82 15.78 -16.00 18.07
CA ILE A 82 15.86 -14.54 18.26
C ILE A 82 15.27 -14.13 19.62
N GLU A 83 14.18 -14.77 20.07
CA GLU A 83 13.61 -14.58 21.40
C GLU A 83 14.60 -15.03 22.50
N GLY A 84 15.19 -16.22 22.36
CA GLY A 84 16.19 -16.72 23.30
C GLY A 84 17.48 -15.89 23.38
N GLU A 85 17.84 -15.19 22.29
CA GLU A 85 18.96 -14.24 22.22
C GLU A 85 18.61 -12.86 22.80
N GLY A 86 17.36 -12.61 23.22
CA GLY A 86 16.91 -11.34 23.80
C GLY A 86 16.75 -10.21 22.77
N ASN A 87 16.54 -10.57 21.50
CA ASN A 87 16.46 -9.63 20.39
C ASN A 87 15.02 -9.18 20.07
N VAL A 88 14.01 -9.80 20.71
CA VAL A 88 12.57 -9.48 20.63
C VAL A 88 11.90 -9.60 21.99
#